data_AF-A0A1I7M5C6-F1
#
_entry.id   AF-A0A1I7M5C6-F1
#
_cell.length_a   1.000
_cell.length_b   1.000
_cell.length_c   1.000
_cell.angle_alpha   90.00
_cell.angle_beta   90.00
_cell.angle_gamma   90.00
#
_symmetry.space_group_name_H-M   'P 1'
#
loop_
_entity.id
_entity.type
_entity.pdbx_description
1 polymer ?
#
loop_
_entity_poly.entity_id
_entity_poly.type
_entity_poly.pdbx_seq_one_letter_code
_entity_poly.pdbx_strand_id
1 'polypeptide(L)'
;MIELRYTGLAFDEQELIDFIKASGKNYMVQGQTLKKLESHTKPHSLDVWLRTRFSKMQDTKLADNYVIDALVETGKFVAAEDKCPKSGRLCKSIRLV
;
A
#
# COMPACT_ATOMS: atom_id res chain seq x y z
N MET A 1 -8.41 -2.10 12.07
CA MET A 1 -8.79 -2.81 10.84
C MET A 1 -9.06 -1.77 9.76
N ILE A 2 -8.49 -1.94 8.57
CA ILE A 2 -8.71 -1.08 7.41
C ILE A 2 -9.52 -1.86 6.38
N GLU A 3 -10.73 -1.38 6.10
CA GLU A 3 -11.56 -1.93 5.03
C GLU A 3 -11.05 -1.47 3.67
N LEU A 4 -11.09 -2.36 2.68
CA LEU A 4 -10.92 -1.98 1.29
C LEU A 4 -12.26 -1.46 0.75
N ARG A 5 -12.22 -0.75 -0.37
CA ARG A 5 -13.43 -0.31 -1.09
C ARG A 5 -14.36 -1.46 -1.50
N TYR A 6 -13.85 -2.69 -1.56
CA TYR A 6 -14.61 -3.88 -1.93
C TYR A 6 -15.14 -4.57 -0.67
N THR A 7 -16.46 -4.78 -0.63
CA THR A 7 -17.16 -5.36 0.52
C THR A 7 -16.55 -6.68 0.98
N GLY A 8 -16.34 -6.81 2.29
CA GLY A 8 -15.85 -8.03 2.93
C GLY A 8 -14.34 -8.24 2.82
N LEU A 9 -13.59 -7.26 2.32
CA LEU A 9 -12.12 -7.29 2.31
C LEU A 9 -11.58 -6.23 3.27
N ALA A 10 -10.74 -6.67 4.22
CA ALA A 10 -10.07 -5.79 5.16
C ALA A 10 -8.71 -6.38 5.53
N PHE A 11 -7.80 -5.53 6.01
CA PHE A 11 -6.52 -5.95 6.58
C PHE A 11 -6.30 -5.28 7.93
N ASP A 12 -5.45 -5.89 8.76
CA ASP A 12 -5.02 -5.28 10.01
C ASP A 12 -3.92 -4.25 9.72
N GLU A 13 -4.09 -2.99 10.13
CA GLU A 13 -3.05 -2.00 9.94
C GLU A 13 -1.76 -2.34 10.69
N GLN A 14 -1.82 -3.13 11.77
CA GLN A 14 -0.64 -3.56 12.51
C GLN A 14 0.26 -4.46 11.64
N GLU A 15 -0.32 -5.37 10.84
CA GLU A 15 0.45 -6.18 9.89
C GLU A 15 1.18 -5.31 8.86
N LEU A 16 0.56 -4.21 8.43
CA LEU A 16 1.18 -3.25 7.52
C LEU A 16 2.33 -2.51 8.20
N ILE A 17 2.14 -2.06 9.45
CA ILE A 17 3.19 -1.40 10.24
C ILE A 17 4.39 -2.32 10.42
N ASP A 18 4.14 -3.57 10.82
CA ASP A 18 5.19 -4.57 11.05
C ASP A 18 5.93 -4.89 9.75
N PHE A 19 5.21 -5.01 8.63
CA PHE A 19 5.82 -5.18 7.31
C PHE A 19 6.73 -4.01 6.91
N ILE A 20 6.28 -2.77 7.14
CA ILE A 20 7.07 -1.56 6.84
C ILE A 20 8.34 -1.54 7.69
N LYS A 21 8.22 -1.76 9.01
CA LYS A 21 9.36 -1.80 9.93
C LYS A 21 10.35 -2.92 9.59
N ALA A 22 9.85 -4.12 9.28
CA ALA A 22 10.70 -5.25 8.87
C ALA A 22 11.49 -4.98 7.59
N SER A 23 11.01 -4.07 6.72
CA SER A 23 11.74 -3.64 5.53
C SER A 23 12.90 -2.66 5.81
N GLY A 24 13.11 -2.27 7.07
CA GLY A 24 14.11 -1.28 7.49
C GLY A 24 13.75 0.15 7.08
N LYS A 25 12.48 0.42 6.78
CA LYS A 25 11.97 1.74 6.36
C LYS A 25 10.87 2.18 7.30
N ASN A 26 10.53 3.47 7.22
CA ASN A 26 9.35 4.04 7.85
C ASN A 26 8.26 4.40 6.84
N TYR A 27 8.41 4.03 5.56
CA TYR A 27 7.43 4.34 4.52
C TYR A 27 7.25 3.19 3.53
N MET A 28 6.11 3.22 2.84
CA MET A 28 5.80 2.35 1.71
C MET A 28 5.23 3.16 0.56
N VAL A 29 5.72 2.94 -0.66
CA VAL A 29 5.15 3.58 -1.85
C VAL A 29 3.73 3.05 -2.07
N GLN A 30 2.76 3.92 -2.32
CA GLN A 30 1.36 3.51 -2.55
C GLN A 30 1.26 2.63 -3.81
N GLY A 31 1.81 3.13 -4.92
CA GLY A 31 2.05 2.38 -6.15
C GLY A 31 0.83 1.93 -6.95
N GLN A 32 -0.37 2.40 -6.59
CA GLN A 32 -1.63 2.08 -7.22
C GLN A 32 -1.61 2.17 -8.77
N THR A 33 -2.04 1.11 -9.46
CA THR A 33 -2.09 1.06 -10.95
C THR A 33 -3.21 0.19 -11.51
N LEU A 34 -3.76 0.51 -12.68
CA LEU A 34 -4.71 -0.36 -13.40
C LEU A 34 -3.96 -1.28 -14.36
N LYS A 35 -3.16 -2.21 -13.81
CA LYS A 35 -2.46 -3.25 -14.57
C LYS A 35 -2.56 -4.57 -13.82
N LYS A 36 -2.35 -5.68 -14.54
CA LYS A 36 -2.17 -6.99 -13.94
C LYS A 36 -1.00 -7.00 -12.95
N LEU A 37 -1.07 -7.86 -11.94
CA LEU A 37 -0.03 -7.98 -10.92
C LEU A 37 1.34 -8.32 -11.54
N GLU A 38 1.37 -9.22 -12.52
CA GLU A 38 2.57 -9.62 -13.26
C GLU A 38 3.26 -8.45 -13.98
N SER A 39 2.48 -7.44 -14.38
CA SER A 39 2.95 -6.27 -15.13
C SER A 39 3.18 -5.05 -14.23
N HIS A 40 3.20 -5.24 -12.90
CA HIS A 40 3.27 -4.13 -11.95
C HIS A 40 4.67 -3.50 -11.92
N THR A 41 4.75 -2.19 -12.19
CA THR A 41 6.04 -1.48 -12.29
C THR A 41 6.69 -1.21 -10.93
N LYS A 42 5.90 -1.25 -9.84
CA LYS A 42 6.32 -0.99 -8.46
C LYS A 42 6.09 -2.23 -7.56
N PRO A 43 6.94 -3.27 -7.63
CA PRO A 43 6.71 -4.55 -6.95
C PRO A 43 6.73 -4.46 -5.41
N HIS A 44 7.30 -3.39 -4.84
CA HIS A 44 7.39 -3.19 -3.38
C HIS A 44 6.39 -2.14 -2.86
N SER A 45 5.27 -1.97 -3.55
CA SER A 45 4.27 -0.97 -3.21
C SER A 45 3.12 -1.55 -2.39
N LEU A 46 2.39 -0.67 -1.70
CA LEU A 46 1.19 -1.02 -0.94
C LEU A 46 0.16 -1.73 -1.82
N ASP A 47 -0.01 -1.28 -3.07
CA ASP A 47 -0.92 -1.92 -4.02
C ASP A 47 -0.57 -3.39 -4.26
N VAL A 48 0.72 -3.68 -4.48
CA VAL A 48 1.21 -5.06 -4.63
C VAL A 48 1.05 -5.85 -3.34
N TRP A 49 1.38 -5.26 -2.20
CA TRP A 49 1.26 -5.90 -0.89
C TRP A 49 -0.18 -6.31 -0.53
N LEU A 50 -1.16 -5.50 -0.93
CA LEU A 50 -2.58 -5.84 -0.80
C LEU A 50 -2.98 -6.93 -1.81
N ARG A 51 -2.59 -6.79 -3.08
CA ARG A 51 -2.93 -7.78 -4.12
C ARG A 51 -2.39 -9.18 -3.82
N THR A 52 -1.22 -9.30 -3.20
CA THR A 52 -0.67 -10.60 -2.81
C THR A 52 -1.45 -11.27 -1.66
N ARG A 53 -2.17 -10.48 -0.84
CA ARG A 53 -3.03 -11.00 0.25
C ARG A 53 -4.41 -11.40 -0.24
N PHE A 54 -4.94 -10.68 -1.21
CA PHE A 54 -6.27 -10.94 -1.77
C PHE A 54 -6.15 -11.63 -3.12
N SER A 55 -5.92 -12.96 -3.11
CA SER A 55 -5.67 -13.77 -4.31
C SER A 55 -6.74 -13.63 -5.40
N LYS A 56 -8.00 -13.48 -5.01
CA LYS A 56 -9.14 -13.27 -5.92
C LYS A 56 -9.15 -11.88 -6.59
N MET A 57 -8.30 -10.96 -6.15
CA MET A 57 -8.26 -9.55 -6.54
C MET A 57 -6.87 -9.11 -7.03
N GLN A 58 -6.01 -10.05 -7.43
CA GLN A 58 -4.61 -9.76 -7.80
C GLN A 58 -4.47 -8.74 -8.94
N ASP A 59 -5.38 -8.78 -9.93
CA ASP A 59 -5.36 -7.87 -11.08
C ASP A 59 -6.20 -6.59 -10.85
N THR A 60 -6.68 -6.38 -9.62
CA THR A 60 -7.46 -5.23 -9.22
C THR A 60 -6.60 -4.26 -8.42
N LYS A 61 -6.78 -2.95 -8.64
CA LYS A 61 -6.15 -1.91 -7.81
C LYS A 61 -6.79 -1.91 -6.42
N LEU A 62 -5.98 -2.12 -5.38
CA LEU A 62 -6.44 -2.27 -3.99
C LEU A 62 -5.94 -1.16 -3.05
N ALA A 63 -4.83 -0.48 -3.38
CA ALA A 63 -4.35 0.69 -2.62
C ALA A 63 -4.92 2.00 -3.18
N ASP A 64 -6.24 2.08 -3.38
CA ASP A 64 -6.89 3.29 -3.88
C ASP A 64 -6.98 4.39 -2.81
N ASN A 65 -7.46 5.58 -3.20
CA ASN A 65 -7.48 6.73 -2.30
C ASN A 65 -8.31 6.46 -1.03
N TYR A 66 -9.37 5.65 -1.11
CA TYR A 66 -10.16 5.26 0.06
C TYR A 66 -9.31 4.56 1.12
N VAL A 67 -8.46 3.60 0.70
CA VAL A 67 -7.55 2.91 1.61
C VAL A 67 -6.49 3.85 2.18
N ILE A 68 -5.98 4.80 1.38
CA ILE A 68 -5.01 5.79 1.85
C ILE A 68 -5.62 6.69 2.92
N ASP A 69 -6.84 7.20 2.67
CA ASP A 69 -7.53 8.08 3.60
C ASP A 69 -7.84 7.34 4.91
N ALA A 70 -8.35 6.11 4.84
CA ALA A 70 -8.58 5.26 6.01
C ALA A 70 -7.31 4.99 6.83
N LEU A 71 -6.16 4.80 6.17
CA LEU A 71 -4.88 4.65 6.85
C LEU A 71 -4.46 5.94 7.57
N VAL A 72 -4.63 7.10 6.93
CA VAL A 72 -4.29 8.40 7.51
C VAL A 72 -5.20 8.72 8.71
N GLU A 73 -6.49 8.39 8.62
CA GLU A 73 -7.46 8.58 9.71
C GLU A 73 -7.10 7.83 11.00
N THR A 74 -6.32 6.74 10.91
CA THR A 74 -5.82 6.06 12.13
C THR A 74 -4.87 6.89 12.97
N GLY A 75 -4.29 7.97 12.42
CA GLY A 75 -3.24 8.76 13.05
C GLY A 75 -1.88 8.06 13.12
N LYS A 76 -1.77 6.82 12.64
CA LYS A 76 -0.52 6.04 12.61
C LYS A 76 0.27 6.26 11.30
N PHE A 77 -0.37 6.84 10.29
CA PHE A 77 0.19 7.06 8.97
C PHE A 77 -0.02 8.50 8.50
N VAL A 78 0.89 8.99 7.66
CA VAL A 78 0.73 10.21 6.88
C VAL A 78 0.96 9.94 5.40
N ALA A 79 0.20 10.63 4.54
CA ALA A 79 0.48 10.65 3.12
C ALA A 79 1.72 11.52 2.84
N ALA A 80 2.66 11.00 2.06
CA ALA A 80 3.92 11.68 1.79
C ALA A 80 4.40 11.42 0.35
N GLU A 81 5.56 11.99 0.02
CA GLU A 81 6.34 11.63 -1.16
C GLU A 81 7.72 11.11 -0.74
N ASP A 82 8.05 9.91 -1.18
CA ASP A 82 9.31 9.24 -0.86
C ASP A 82 9.96 8.67 -2.12
N LYS A 83 11.28 8.47 -2.06
CA LYS A 83 12.02 7.84 -3.17
C LYS A 83 11.57 6.40 -3.37
N CYS A 84 11.13 6.08 -4.57
CA CYS A 84 10.81 4.71 -4.94
C CYS A 84 12.09 3.86 -4.92
N PRO A 85 12.13 2.73 -4.18
CA PRO A 85 13.32 1.88 -4.10
C PRO A 85 13.80 1.33 -5.45
N LYS A 86 12.89 1.18 -6.41
CA LYS A 86 13.20 0.61 -7.73
C LYS A 86 13.63 1.65 -8.75
N SER A 87 12.95 2.80 -8.81
CA SER A 87 13.19 3.81 -9.85
C SER A 87 13.98 5.03 -9.38
N GLY A 88 14.18 5.20 -8.07
CA GLY A 88 14.82 6.38 -7.48
C GLY A 88 13.98 7.66 -7.54
N ARG A 89 12.85 7.66 -8.27
CA ARG A 89 11.96 8.81 -8.43
C ARG A 89 11.11 9.02 -7.18
N LEU A 90 10.73 10.27 -6.91
CA LEU A 90 9.73 10.58 -5.90
C LEU A 90 8.38 9.97 -6.30
N CYS A 91 7.73 9.32 -5.34
CA CYS A 91 6.46 8.65 -5.51
C CYS A 91 5.61 8.86 -4.26
N LYS A 92 4.29 8.96 -4.46
CA LYS A 92 3.32 8.96 -3.36
C LYS A 92 3.52 7.72 -2.48
N SER A 93 3.61 7.95 -1.19
CA SER A 93 3.85 6.95 -0.15
C SER A 93 2.88 7.14 1.01
N ILE A 94 2.84 6.13 1.87
CA ILE A 94 2.38 6.24 3.26
C ILE A 94 3.61 6.14 4.16
N ARG A 95 3.69 6.98 5.18
CA ARG A 95 4.80 6.99 6.16
C ARG A 95 4.24 6.79 7.55
N LEU A 96 4.93 5.98 8.36
CA LEU A 96 4.64 5.80 9.78
C LEU A 96 4.93 7.11 10.53
N VAL A 97 4.03 7.45 11.45
CA VAL A 97 4.20 8.56 12.41
C VAL A 97 5.04 8.11 13.60
#